data_AF-A0A849G4C9-F1
#
_entry.id   AF-A0A849G4C9-F1
#
_cell.length_a   1.000
_cell.length_b   1.000
_cell.length_c   1.000
_cell.angle_alpha   90.00
_cell.angle_beta   90.00
_cell.angle_gamma   90.00
#
_symmetry.space_group_name_H-M   'P 1'
#
loop_
_entity.id
_entity.type
_entity.pdbx_description
1 polymer ?
#
loop_
_entity_poly.entity_id
_entity_poly.type
_entity_poly.pdbx_seq_one_letter_code
_entity_poly.pdbx_strand_id
1 'polypeptide(L)'
;MFLIFDTETTGFPQRYGAPHSDLEAWSSARMVQLAWQLHDERGKLIEVKNFIVKPEGFTIPYTSEQIHGISTERANKMGMPLPYVLDEFEKALEQAEFNVGHNVEFDLGVLGSEMIRAGHETEMHDLEAIDTKIESTEFCQLPGGKGGKFKWPTLTELYTKLFGSAFDEAHNASADVEATTRAFLELVRLGVITAARLKKEKSFLDRFREANTDTIQLIGLNIEPYSPLGSEAHPMEESSTEDSTGENRIAEGDFVHLHNRSAFSILQSTSHVKDLVSKAKDLGMKAIAVTDDCNMYGAYQFTAAAKAAGIKSIVGCQINVCRDHTNKKEKDNGHQIVLLAKNKRGYHNLAKLSTAAYVDGFYYVPRIDKELLLKYKEDLVVLSGGLFGEVPFLLLNVGEKQAEESLLWYKEHFGEDFYLEICRHGLKEEEVANKILIEWSRKHEVKLIAANDSYYINQSDA
;
A
#
# COMPACT_ATOMS: atom_id res chain seq x y z
N MET A 1 18.42 28.89 11.08
CA MET A 1 18.64 28.26 9.76
C MET A 1 17.39 27.50 9.34
N PHE A 2 17.26 27.17 8.06
CA PHE A 2 16.12 26.39 7.55
C PHE A 2 16.58 24.97 7.26
N LEU A 3 15.96 23.97 7.90
CA LEU A 3 16.18 22.57 7.61
C LEU A 3 14.99 22.05 6.82
N ILE A 4 15.23 21.75 5.54
CA ILE A 4 14.23 21.19 4.64
C ILE A 4 14.50 19.70 4.51
N PHE A 5 13.52 18.85 4.77
CA PHE A 5 13.70 17.39 4.70
C PHE A 5 12.43 16.69 4.22
N ASP A 6 12.60 15.45 3.78
CA ASP A 6 11.54 14.58 3.29
C ASP A 6 11.92 13.11 3.55
N THR A 7 10.92 12.25 3.72
CA THR A 7 11.10 10.82 3.97
C THR A 7 10.35 9.94 2.98
N GLU A 8 11.04 8.92 2.44
CA GLU A 8 10.36 7.79 1.83
C GLU A 8 10.05 6.75 2.88
N THR A 9 8.89 6.09 2.76
CA THR A 9 8.40 5.15 3.77
C THR A 9 7.81 3.89 3.17
N THR A 10 7.69 2.86 3.98
CA THR A 10 6.97 1.63 3.60
C THR A 10 5.47 1.84 3.45
N GLY A 11 4.91 2.98 3.89
CA GLY A 11 3.48 3.25 3.84
C GLY A 11 3.06 4.32 4.85
N PHE A 12 1.75 4.38 5.10
CA PHE A 12 1.16 5.37 6.01
C PHE A 12 0.88 4.79 7.40
N PRO A 13 0.76 5.63 8.45
CA PRO A 13 0.29 5.16 9.75
C PRO A 13 -1.13 4.60 9.61
N GLN A 14 -1.43 3.57 10.41
CA GLN A 14 -2.73 2.89 10.42
C GLN A 14 -3.90 3.84 10.74
N ARG A 15 -3.61 4.92 11.46
CA ARG A 15 -4.54 6.01 11.79
C ARG A 15 -3.88 7.34 11.50
N TYR A 16 -4.52 8.14 10.66
CA TYR A 16 -4.05 9.48 10.33
C TYR A 16 -4.04 10.37 11.59
N GLY A 17 -2.96 11.13 11.78
CA GLY A 17 -2.78 12.03 12.93
C GLY A 17 -2.53 11.32 14.27
N ALA A 18 -2.17 10.04 14.27
CA ALA A 18 -1.70 9.37 15.49
C ALA A 18 -0.39 10.02 15.97
N PRO A 19 -0.20 10.23 17.30
CA PRO A 19 1.05 10.76 17.81
C PRO A 19 2.20 9.81 17.47
N HIS A 20 3.39 10.34 17.19
CA HIS A 20 4.57 9.55 16.82
C HIS A 20 5.01 8.56 17.91
N SER A 21 4.61 8.78 19.16
CA SER A 21 4.81 7.87 20.28
C SER A 21 3.90 6.63 20.26
N ASP A 22 2.83 6.63 19.48
CA ASP A 22 1.97 5.47 19.24
C ASP A 22 2.61 4.56 18.18
N LEU A 23 3.65 3.82 18.57
CA LEU A 23 4.44 2.98 17.66
C LEU A 23 3.62 1.89 16.97
N GLU A 24 2.49 1.48 17.55
CA GLU A 24 1.55 0.55 16.94
C GLU A 24 0.85 1.20 15.75
N ALA A 25 0.32 2.42 15.92
CA ALA A 25 -0.26 3.17 14.82
C ALA A 25 0.75 3.47 13.69
N TRP A 26 2.03 3.65 14.03
CA TRP A 26 3.10 3.89 13.06
C TRP A 26 3.78 2.62 12.55
N SER A 27 3.33 1.42 12.93
CA SER A 27 3.99 0.15 12.60
C SER A 27 4.11 -0.14 11.10
N SER A 28 3.19 0.38 10.28
CA SER A 28 3.17 0.26 8.81
C SER A 28 3.95 1.36 8.08
N ALA A 29 4.39 2.40 8.78
CA ALA A 29 5.16 3.51 8.25
C ALA A 29 6.58 3.48 8.81
N ARG A 30 7.46 2.74 8.12
CA ARG A 30 8.89 2.64 8.44
C ARG A 30 9.69 3.52 7.50
N MET A 31 10.68 4.24 8.01
CA MET A 31 11.54 5.10 7.19
C MET A 31 12.45 4.26 6.29
N VAL A 32 12.41 4.54 5.00
CA VAL A 32 13.20 3.87 3.94
C VAL A 32 14.28 4.79 3.41
N GLN A 33 14.00 6.09 3.34
CA GLN A 33 14.95 7.10 2.92
C GLN A 33 14.75 8.37 3.75
N LEU A 34 15.86 9.08 4.00
CA LEU A 34 15.84 10.42 4.57
C LEU A 34 16.78 11.30 3.77
N ALA A 35 16.25 12.40 3.24
CA ALA A 35 17.04 13.44 2.60
C ALA A 35 16.79 14.78 3.28
N TRP A 36 17.80 15.64 3.28
CA TRP A 36 17.64 17.01 3.76
C TRP A 36 18.63 17.99 3.14
N GLN A 37 18.25 19.26 3.22
CA GLN A 37 19.10 20.41 2.95
C GLN A 37 19.03 21.39 4.13
N LEU A 38 20.19 21.86 4.57
CA LEU A 38 20.32 22.92 5.57
C LEU A 38 20.72 24.22 4.87
N HIS A 39 19.97 25.29 5.11
CA HIS A 39 20.20 26.60 4.52
C HIS A 39 20.36 27.69 5.57
N ASP A 40 21.24 28.67 5.28
CA ASP A 40 21.35 29.86 6.09
C ASP A 40 20.13 30.80 5.96
N GLU A 41 20.12 31.88 6.74
CA GLU A 41 19.05 32.88 6.71
C GLU A 41 18.85 33.59 5.36
N ARG A 42 19.83 33.51 4.45
CA ARG A 42 19.78 34.09 3.10
C ARG A 42 19.35 33.06 2.05
N GLY A 43 19.05 31.82 2.46
CA GLY A 43 18.71 30.72 1.56
C GLY A 43 19.92 30.05 0.92
N LYS A 44 21.15 30.35 1.36
CA LYS A 44 22.34 29.69 0.83
C LYS A 44 22.47 28.30 1.43
N LEU A 45 22.73 27.31 0.57
CA LEU A 45 22.97 25.93 0.98
C LEU A 45 24.23 25.82 1.86
N ILE A 46 24.08 25.16 3.00
CA ILE A 46 25.15 24.81 3.96
C ILE A 46 25.50 23.33 3.83
N GLU A 47 24.48 22.46 3.86
CA GLU A 47 24.64 21.02 3.85
C GLU A 47 23.53 20.38 3.01
N VAL A 48 23.86 19.29 2.32
CA VAL A 48 22.90 18.38 1.72
C VAL A 48 23.30 16.95 2.07
N LYS A 49 22.34 16.14 2.51
CA LYS A 49 22.52 14.71 2.76
C LYS A 49 21.32 13.92 2.27
N ASN A 50 21.58 12.67 1.90
CA ASN A 50 20.60 11.72 1.41
C ASN A 50 21.04 10.31 1.80
N PHE A 51 20.21 9.61 2.55
CA PHE A 51 20.48 8.25 3.02
C PHE A 51 19.32 7.33 2.71
N ILE A 52 19.62 6.16 2.12
CA ILE A 52 18.75 5.00 2.22
C ILE A 52 18.97 4.37 3.60
N VAL A 53 17.89 4.00 4.26
CA VAL A 53 17.91 3.37 5.58
C VAL A 53 17.85 1.86 5.40
N LYS A 54 18.72 1.14 6.11
CA LYS A 54 18.71 -0.31 6.11
C LYS A 54 17.44 -0.85 6.82
N PRO A 55 16.65 -1.74 6.19
CA PRO A 55 15.38 -2.17 6.76
C PRO A 55 15.59 -3.28 7.81
N GLU A 56 15.73 -2.87 9.07
CA GLU A 56 15.90 -3.81 10.19
C GLU A 56 14.55 -4.23 10.78
N GLY A 57 14.21 -5.52 10.64
CA GLY A 57 12.98 -6.10 11.20
C GLY A 57 11.71 -5.83 10.39
N PHE A 58 11.85 -5.38 9.15
CA PHE A 58 10.73 -5.21 8.20
C PHE A 58 11.21 -5.41 6.76
N THR A 59 10.27 -5.58 5.84
CA THR A 59 10.49 -5.59 4.40
C THR A 59 9.83 -4.36 3.79
N ILE A 60 10.44 -3.78 2.76
CA ILE A 60 9.82 -2.72 1.97
C ILE A 60 8.79 -3.37 1.04
N PRO A 61 7.50 -2.99 1.12
CA PRO A 61 6.45 -3.58 0.30
C PRO A 61 6.64 -3.29 -1.18
N TYR A 62 6.19 -4.20 -2.03
CA TYR A 62 6.30 -4.06 -3.48
C TYR A 62 5.63 -2.78 -3.98
N THR A 63 4.46 -2.40 -3.45
CA THR A 63 3.77 -1.18 -3.91
C THR A 63 4.51 0.09 -3.52
N SER A 64 5.18 0.10 -2.36
CA SER A 64 6.05 1.22 -1.94
C SER A 64 7.31 1.29 -2.81
N GLU A 65 7.91 0.14 -3.12
CA GLU A 65 9.01 0.06 -4.08
C GLU A 65 8.62 0.59 -5.47
N GLN A 66 7.40 0.34 -5.95
CA GLN A 66 6.96 0.90 -7.24
C GLN A 66 6.79 2.42 -7.21
N ILE A 67 6.60 3.02 -6.04
CA ILE A 67 6.51 4.48 -5.87
C ILE A 67 7.93 5.06 -5.86
N HIS A 68 8.77 4.66 -4.91
CA HIS A 68 10.04 5.34 -4.66
C HIS A 68 11.30 4.61 -5.18
N GLY A 69 11.14 3.42 -5.79
CA GLY A 69 12.21 2.68 -6.45
C GLY A 69 13.28 2.07 -5.51
N ILE A 70 12.98 1.92 -4.22
CA ILE A 70 13.91 1.34 -3.23
C ILE A 70 13.39 -0.03 -2.79
N SER A 71 13.99 -1.10 -3.32
CA SER A 71 13.66 -2.46 -2.90
C SER A 71 14.30 -2.82 -1.55
N THR A 72 13.75 -3.84 -0.88
CA THR A 72 14.37 -4.43 0.33
C THR A 72 15.81 -4.87 0.05
N GLU A 73 16.09 -5.44 -1.12
CA GLU A 73 17.44 -5.86 -1.52
C GLU A 73 18.38 -4.66 -1.67
N ARG A 74 17.94 -3.62 -2.38
CA ARG A 74 18.69 -2.37 -2.58
C ARG A 74 19.01 -1.71 -1.24
N ALA A 75 18.02 -1.60 -0.37
CA ALA A 75 18.19 -0.99 0.95
C ALA A 75 19.10 -1.81 1.87
N ASN A 76 19.09 -3.15 1.78
CA ASN A 76 20.04 -3.99 2.52
C ASN A 76 21.48 -3.85 2.01
N LYS A 77 21.68 -3.66 0.70
CA LYS A 77 23.00 -3.54 0.07
C LYS A 77 23.62 -2.15 0.22
N MET A 78 22.81 -1.10 0.10
CA MET A 78 23.27 0.30 0.03
C MET A 78 22.86 1.14 1.23
N GLY A 79 21.93 0.67 2.05
CA GLY A 79 21.38 1.43 3.17
C GLY A 79 22.33 1.53 4.35
N MET A 80 22.25 2.65 5.03
CA MET A 80 22.97 2.91 6.27
C MET A 80 22.15 2.44 7.48
N PRO A 81 22.80 2.03 8.60
CA PRO A 81 22.10 1.72 9.84
C PRO A 81 21.27 2.91 10.33
N LEU A 82 20.05 2.66 10.78
CA LEU A 82 19.14 3.71 11.24
C LEU A 82 19.78 4.64 12.30
N PRO A 83 20.47 4.15 13.36
CA PRO A 83 21.07 5.03 14.35
C PRO A 83 22.08 6.03 13.75
N TYR A 84 22.86 5.61 12.76
CA TYR A 84 23.81 6.50 12.09
C TYR A 84 23.10 7.61 11.30
N VAL A 85 22.01 7.27 10.60
CA VAL A 85 21.22 8.25 9.84
C VAL A 85 20.58 9.27 10.78
N LEU A 86 20.04 8.81 11.91
CA LEU A 86 19.43 9.67 12.92
C LEU A 86 20.48 10.60 13.56
N ASP A 87 21.65 10.09 13.94
CA ASP A 87 22.75 10.90 14.48
C ASP A 87 23.21 12.00 13.50
N GLU A 88 23.27 11.69 12.20
CA GLU A 88 23.63 12.69 11.18
C GLU A 88 22.53 13.75 10.99
N PHE A 89 21.26 13.37 11.12
CA PHE A 89 20.13 14.28 11.05
C PHE A 89 20.05 15.18 12.29
N GLU A 90 20.29 14.65 13.49
CA GLU A 90 20.33 15.44 14.73
C GLU A 90 21.36 16.57 14.67
N LYS A 91 22.54 16.34 14.09
CA LYS A 91 23.55 17.39 13.88
C LYS A 91 23.06 18.53 13.00
N ALA A 92 22.21 18.24 12.03
CA ALA A 92 21.59 19.26 11.18
C ALA A 92 20.45 19.98 11.93
N LEU A 93 19.69 19.23 12.73
CA LEU A 93 18.62 19.72 13.58
C LEU A 93 19.11 20.73 14.63
N GLU A 94 20.24 20.47 15.29
CA GLU A 94 20.86 21.37 16.28
C GLU A 94 21.21 22.75 15.71
N GLN A 95 21.40 22.85 14.38
CA GLN A 95 21.69 24.10 13.68
C GLN A 95 20.42 24.80 13.17
N ALA A 96 19.30 24.07 13.11
CA ALA A 96 18.05 24.52 12.52
C ALA A 96 17.28 25.44 13.49
N GLU A 97 16.57 26.41 12.93
CA GLU A 97 15.54 27.17 13.66
C GLU A 97 14.12 26.74 13.26
N PHE A 98 13.98 26.18 12.06
CA PHE A 98 12.71 25.77 11.48
C PHE A 98 12.87 24.44 10.77
N ASN A 99 11.90 23.56 11.02
CA ASN A 99 11.67 22.36 10.20
C ASN A 99 10.78 22.76 9.03
N VAL A 100 11.18 22.44 7.82
CA VAL A 100 10.46 22.83 6.61
C VAL A 100 10.24 21.59 5.77
N GLY A 101 9.05 21.49 5.19
CA GLY A 101 8.74 20.41 4.26
C GLY A 101 7.47 20.70 3.46
N HIS A 102 7.07 19.75 2.66
CA HIS A 102 5.77 19.75 1.99
C HIS A 102 4.97 18.58 2.56
N ASN A 103 4.01 18.86 3.44
CA ASN A 103 3.39 17.89 4.34
C ASN A 103 4.27 17.43 5.52
N VAL A 104 5.17 18.31 6.00
CA VAL A 104 6.21 18.03 7.01
C VAL A 104 5.72 17.38 8.32
N GLU A 105 4.44 17.55 8.69
CA GLU A 105 3.87 16.89 9.88
C GLU A 105 3.92 15.36 9.77
N PHE A 106 3.77 14.82 8.55
CA PHE A 106 3.91 13.40 8.29
C PHE A 106 5.35 12.94 8.51
N ASP A 107 6.33 13.63 7.92
CA ASP A 107 7.76 13.29 8.03
C ASP A 107 8.26 13.41 9.47
N LEU A 108 7.81 14.43 10.20
CA LEU A 108 8.06 14.57 11.64
C LEU A 108 7.49 13.38 12.42
N GLY A 109 6.30 12.90 12.03
CA GLY A 109 5.70 11.71 12.62
C GLY A 109 6.52 10.44 12.38
N VAL A 110 7.00 10.25 11.14
CA VAL A 110 7.87 9.14 10.75
C VAL A 110 9.17 9.18 11.54
N LEU A 111 9.91 10.29 11.47
CA LEU A 111 11.18 10.49 12.16
C LEU A 111 11.02 10.35 13.68
N GLY A 112 9.99 10.97 14.26
CA GLY A 112 9.68 10.84 15.68
C GLY A 112 9.46 9.39 16.10
N SER A 113 8.76 8.61 15.28
CA SER A 113 8.52 7.19 15.56
C SER A 113 9.80 6.35 15.46
N GLU A 114 10.69 6.64 14.50
CA GLU A 114 11.98 5.95 14.36
C GLU A 114 12.97 6.34 15.46
N MET A 115 13.01 7.61 15.89
CA MET A 115 13.79 8.06 17.05
C MET A 115 13.40 7.28 18.31
N ILE A 116 12.10 7.17 18.60
CA ILE A 116 11.61 6.40 19.75
C ILE A 116 11.96 4.91 19.60
N ARG A 117 11.82 4.32 18.41
CA ARG A 117 12.21 2.92 18.17
C ARG A 117 13.70 2.68 18.40
N ALA A 118 14.53 3.66 18.06
CA ALA A 118 15.97 3.62 18.30
C ALA A 118 16.34 3.93 19.77
N GLY A 119 15.38 4.36 20.60
CA GLY A 119 15.62 4.72 22.00
C GLY A 119 16.23 6.10 22.19
N HIS A 120 16.07 6.99 21.22
CA HIS A 120 16.55 8.38 21.24
C HIS A 120 15.42 9.33 21.68
N GLU A 121 15.75 10.26 22.58
CA GLU A 121 14.93 11.44 22.84
C GLU A 121 15.28 12.53 21.80
N THR A 122 14.29 13.27 21.30
CA THR A 122 14.52 14.27 20.26
C THR A 122 13.80 15.59 20.54
N GLU A 123 14.51 16.70 20.38
CA GLU A 123 13.97 18.07 20.43
C GLU A 123 13.35 18.51 19.09
N MET A 124 13.29 17.62 18.08
CA MET A 124 12.78 17.93 16.75
C MET A 124 11.38 18.54 16.76
N HIS A 125 10.54 18.11 17.70
CA HIS A 125 9.16 18.60 17.84
C HIS A 125 9.06 19.96 18.54
N ASP A 126 10.15 20.45 19.15
CA ASP A 126 10.21 21.78 19.76
C ASP A 126 10.50 22.87 18.72
N LEU A 127 11.12 22.50 17.60
CA LEU A 127 11.32 23.41 16.47
C LEU A 127 10.00 23.66 15.74
N GLU A 128 9.83 24.90 15.29
CA GLU A 128 8.63 25.29 14.58
C GLU A 128 8.60 24.73 13.15
N ALA A 129 7.52 24.01 12.82
CA ALA A 129 7.31 23.46 11.50
C ALA A 129 6.72 24.49 10.53
N ILE A 130 7.24 24.55 9.31
CA ILE A 130 6.72 25.33 8.19
C ILE A 130 6.34 24.35 7.07
N ASP A 131 5.04 24.17 6.88
CA ASP A 131 4.51 23.27 5.86
C ASP A 131 4.15 24.07 4.59
N THR A 132 4.96 23.94 3.54
CA THR A 132 4.74 24.66 2.28
C THR A 132 3.39 24.33 1.63
N LYS A 133 2.81 23.15 1.87
CA LYS A 133 1.44 22.79 1.45
C LYS A 133 0.42 23.74 2.09
N ILE A 134 0.55 24.01 3.38
CA ILE A 134 -0.36 24.89 4.13
C ILE A 134 -0.09 26.34 3.76
N GLU A 135 1.16 26.79 3.86
CA GLU A 135 1.55 28.19 3.67
C GLU A 135 1.24 28.71 2.25
N SER A 136 1.20 27.82 1.25
CA SER A 136 0.91 28.19 -0.14
C SER A 136 -0.56 28.05 -0.55
N THR A 137 -1.45 27.55 0.32
CA THR A 137 -2.85 27.25 -0.06
C THR A 137 -3.58 28.48 -0.63
N GLU A 138 -3.49 29.62 0.07
CA GLU A 138 -4.11 30.89 -0.36
C GLU A 138 -3.40 31.51 -1.57
N PHE A 139 -2.12 31.22 -1.77
CA PHE A 139 -1.36 31.68 -2.93
C PHE A 139 -1.74 30.90 -4.20
N CYS A 140 -1.93 29.59 -4.07
CA CYS A 140 -2.26 28.71 -5.19
C CYS A 140 -3.72 28.87 -5.64
N GLN A 141 -4.66 29.10 -4.70
CA GLN A 141 -6.09 29.27 -4.96
C GLN A 141 -6.72 28.14 -5.78
N LEU A 142 -6.27 26.90 -5.55
CA LEU A 142 -6.78 25.75 -6.28
C LEU A 142 -8.20 25.43 -5.83
N PRO A 143 -9.15 25.21 -6.76
CA PRO A 143 -10.53 24.93 -6.40
C PRO A 143 -10.61 23.65 -5.53
N GLY A 144 -11.16 23.78 -4.32
CA GLY A 144 -11.35 22.68 -3.40
C GLY A 144 -12.75 22.05 -3.44
N GLY A 145 -12.96 21.06 -2.56
CA GLY A 145 -14.22 20.33 -2.43
C GLY A 145 -15.37 21.13 -1.81
N LYS A 146 -16.46 20.43 -1.45
CA LYS A 146 -17.70 21.03 -0.90
C LYS A 146 -17.40 21.98 0.27
N GLY A 147 -17.70 23.26 0.10
CA GLY A 147 -17.56 24.29 1.15
C GLY A 147 -16.79 25.55 0.73
N GLY A 148 -16.27 25.63 -0.50
CA GLY A 148 -15.67 26.85 -1.07
C GLY A 148 -14.27 27.20 -0.54
N LYS A 149 -13.64 26.31 0.22
CA LYS A 149 -12.22 26.44 0.62
C LYS A 149 -11.31 25.98 -0.51
N PHE A 150 -10.12 26.56 -0.58
CA PHE A 150 -9.09 26.10 -1.52
C PHE A 150 -8.55 24.71 -1.12
N LYS A 151 -8.22 23.91 -2.12
CA LYS A 151 -7.52 22.63 -1.97
C LYS A 151 -6.08 22.89 -1.53
N TRP A 152 -5.53 22.01 -0.71
CA TRP A 152 -4.08 21.92 -0.52
C TRP A 152 -3.39 21.57 -1.86
N PRO A 153 -2.38 22.36 -2.29
CA PRO A 153 -1.62 22.04 -3.50
C PRO A 153 -0.75 20.81 -3.25
N THR A 154 -0.60 19.94 -4.26
CA THR A 154 0.53 19.01 -4.31
C THR A 154 1.82 19.78 -4.55
N LEU A 155 2.98 19.14 -4.32
CA LEU A 155 4.27 19.76 -4.55
C LEU A 155 4.40 20.21 -6.01
N THR A 156 4.00 19.37 -6.99
CA THR A 156 3.97 19.75 -8.41
C THR A 156 3.01 20.88 -8.74
N GLU A 157 1.82 20.94 -8.12
CA GLU A 157 0.89 22.05 -8.35
C GLU A 157 1.48 23.38 -7.84
N LEU A 158 2.09 23.37 -6.65
CA LEU A 158 2.80 24.53 -6.09
C LEU A 158 3.99 24.92 -6.98
N TYR A 159 4.80 23.96 -7.37
CA TYR A 159 5.99 24.17 -8.19
C TYR A 159 5.62 24.78 -9.55
N THR A 160 4.60 24.23 -10.21
CA THR A 160 4.08 24.75 -11.48
C THR A 160 3.56 26.18 -11.32
N LYS A 161 2.88 26.48 -10.21
CA LYS A 161 2.38 27.84 -9.91
C LYS A 161 3.52 28.86 -9.75
N LEU A 162 4.63 28.45 -9.12
CA LEU A 162 5.77 29.32 -8.86
C LEU A 162 6.68 29.51 -10.09
N PHE A 163 6.90 28.45 -10.87
CA PHE A 163 7.95 28.42 -11.89
C PHE A 163 7.46 28.27 -13.32
N GLY A 164 6.16 28.02 -13.54
CA GLY A 164 5.54 27.91 -14.87
C GLY A 164 5.77 26.57 -15.58
N SER A 165 6.49 25.63 -14.96
CA SER A 165 6.67 24.26 -15.42
C SER A 165 6.55 23.29 -14.26
N ALA A 166 6.05 22.08 -14.51
CA ALA A 166 6.20 20.98 -13.58
C ALA A 166 7.68 20.57 -13.47
N PHE A 167 8.05 19.90 -12.39
CA PHE A 167 9.29 19.15 -12.29
C PHE A 167 8.99 17.66 -12.50
N ASP A 168 9.99 16.88 -12.90
CA ASP A 168 9.83 15.42 -12.96
C ASP A 168 9.75 14.89 -11.53
N GLU A 169 8.53 14.52 -11.08
CA GLU A 169 8.33 13.82 -9.81
C GLU A 169 9.05 12.47 -9.88
N ALA A 170 10.20 12.39 -9.23
CA ALA A 170 10.97 11.16 -9.14
C ALA A 170 10.54 10.28 -7.95
N HIS A 171 9.60 10.73 -7.11
CA HIS A 171 9.19 10.11 -5.83
C HIS A 171 10.41 9.59 -5.07
N ASN A 172 11.33 10.52 -4.83
CA ASN A 172 12.58 10.25 -4.17
C ASN A 172 12.80 11.45 -3.25
N ALA A 173 12.90 11.19 -1.96
CA ALA A 173 13.08 12.21 -0.93
C ALA A 173 14.12 13.29 -1.32
N SER A 174 15.20 12.96 -2.03
CA SER A 174 16.17 13.98 -2.45
C SER A 174 15.64 14.96 -3.50
N ALA A 175 14.86 14.47 -4.46
CA ALA A 175 14.23 15.31 -5.48
C ALA A 175 13.13 16.18 -4.86
N ASP A 176 12.34 15.59 -3.96
CA ASP A 176 11.27 16.29 -3.27
C ASP A 176 11.80 17.34 -2.28
N VAL A 177 12.92 17.08 -1.60
CA VAL A 177 13.65 18.09 -0.83
C VAL A 177 14.13 19.22 -1.72
N GLU A 178 14.74 18.95 -2.88
CA GLU A 178 15.21 20.03 -3.75
C GLU A 178 14.06 20.89 -4.29
N ALA A 179 12.96 20.25 -4.72
CA ALA A 179 11.76 20.94 -5.18
C ALA A 179 11.11 21.75 -4.05
N THR A 180 11.00 21.17 -2.86
CA THR A 180 10.44 21.82 -1.66
C THR A 180 11.31 22.99 -1.20
N THR A 181 12.63 22.84 -1.16
CA THR A 181 13.57 23.92 -0.84
C THR A 181 13.36 25.09 -1.80
N ARG A 182 13.35 24.81 -3.11
CA ARG A 182 13.18 25.85 -4.13
C ARG A 182 11.85 26.58 -3.95
N ALA A 183 10.77 25.83 -3.74
CA ALA A 183 9.44 26.38 -3.52
C ALA A 183 9.37 27.22 -2.23
N PHE A 184 9.91 26.72 -1.13
CA PHE A 184 9.95 27.42 0.16
C PHE A 184 10.70 28.76 0.05
N LEU A 185 11.93 28.76 -0.48
CA LEU A 185 12.73 29.97 -0.61
C LEU A 185 12.05 30.99 -1.54
N GLU A 186 11.37 30.53 -2.59
CA GLU A 186 10.61 31.41 -3.48
C GLU A 186 9.38 32.01 -2.78
N LEU A 187 8.65 31.22 -1.98
CA LEU A 187 7.54 31.72 -1.16
C LEU A 187 7.99 32.78 -0.13
N VAL A 188 9.18 32.61 0.45
CA VAL A 188 9.81 33.63 1.31
C VAL A 188 10.17 34.87 0.50
N ARG A 189 10.82 34.73 -0.66
CA ARG A 189 11.19 35.84 -1.55
C ARG A 189 9.97 36.68 -1.96
N LEU A 190 8.88 36.02 -2.35
CA LEU A 190 7.60 36.64 -2.72
C LEU A 190 6.86 37.23 -1.51
N GLY A 191 7.25 36.90 -0.29
CA GLY A 191 6.60 37.34 0.95
C GLY A 191 5.26 36.66 1.21
N VAL A 192 4.99 35.51 0.57
CA VAL A 192 3.86 34.64 0.90
C VAL A 192 4.06 34.08 2.30
N ILE A 193 5.26 33.55 2.57
CA ILE A 193 5.72 33.26 3.93
C ILE A 193 6.28 34.55 4.51
N THR A 194 5.62 35.07 5.54
CA THR A 194 5.94 36.40 6.09
C THR A 194 7.11 36.37 7.08
N ALA A 195 7.78 37.50 7.29
CA ALA A 195 8.81 37.63 8.34
C ALA A 195 8.28 37.26 9.73
N ALA A 196 7.02 37.64 10.03
CA ALA A 196 6.37 37.30 11.29
C ALA A 196 6.18 35.79 11.44
N ARG A 197 5.82 35.09 10.36
CA ARG A 197 5.71 33.61 10.34
C ARG A 197 7.06 32.94 10.63
N LEU A 198 8.16 33.54 10.17
CA LEU A 198 9.54 33.12 10.42
C LEU A 198 10.11 33.68 11.73
N LYS A 199 9.31 34.33 12.58
CA LYS A 199 9.78 35.00 13.82
C LYS A 199 10.98 35.95 13.58
N LYS A 200 11.08 36.54 12.39
CA LYS A 200 12.12 37.51 12.02
C LYS A 200 11.55 38.92 11.97
N GLU A 201 12.42 39.91 12.08
CA GLU A 201 12.05 41.32 11.87
C GLU A 201 11.63 41.58 10.42
N LYS A 202 10.80 42.60 10.19
CA LYS A 202 10.34 42.96 8.83
C LYS A 202 11.49 43.17 7.83
N SER A 203 12.61 43.73 8.29
CA SER A 203 13.83 43.98 7.51
C SER A 203 14.49 42.69 6.98
N PHE A 204 14.11 41.52 7.50
CA PHE A 204 14.57 40.22 7.02
C PHE A 204 14.20 39.98 5.55
N LEU A 205 12.94 40.23 5.17
CA LEU A 205 12.50 39.97 3.78
C LEU A 205 13.22 40.88 2.78
N ASP A 206 13.52 42.12 3.19
CA ASP A 206 14.28 43.04 2.35
C ASP A 206 15.70 42.50 2.12
N ARG A 207 16.41 42.09 3.19
CA ARG A 207 17.73 41.45 3.07
C ARG A 207 17.70 40.15 2.28
N PHE A 208 16.64 39.35 2.43
CA PHE A 208 16.48 38.08 1.72
C PHE A 208 16.31 38.33 0.22
N ARG A 209 15.52 39.34 -0.18
CA ARG A 209 15.35 39.75 -1.59
C ARG A 209 16.59 40.40 -2.18
N GLU A 210 17.35 41.16 -1.38
CA GLU A 210 18.65 41.70 -1.80
C GLU A 210 19.66 40.57 -2.09
N ALA A 211 19.61 39.48 -1.32
CA ALA A 211 20.44 38.30 -1.56
C ALA A 211 19.93 37.41 -2.71
N ASN A 212 18.63 37.48 -3.02
CA ASN A 212 17.95 36.66 -4.01
C ASN A 212 17.13 37.55 -4.96
N THR A 213 17.81 38.26 -5.86
CA THR A 213 17.18 39.25 -6.74
C THR A 213 16.27 38.61 -7.80
N ASP A 214 16.72 37.49 -8.35
CA ASP A 214 15.99 36.72 -9.35
C ASP A 214 15.15 35.61 -8.70
N THR A 215 14.27 34.99 -9.48
CA THR A 215 13.56 33.77 -9.06
C THR A 215 14.56 32.73 -8.58
N ILE A 216 14.26 32.05 -7.46
CA ILE A 216 15.14 31.03 -6.91
C ILE A 216 15.39 29.94 -7.96
N GLN A 217 16.66 29.68 -8.24
CA GLN A 217 17.10 28.66 -9.18
C GLN A 217 17.23 27.31 -8.49
N LEU A 218 17.08 26.24 -9.27
CA LEU A 218 17.50 24.91 -8.81
C LEU A 218 19.01 24.95 -8.56
N ILE A 219 19.45 24.30 -7.49
CA ILE A 219 20.87 24.16 -7.21
C ILE A 219 21.47 23.10 -8.15
N GLY A 220 20.64 22.20 -8.69
CA GLY A 220 21.08 21.18 -9.64
C GLY A 220 21.99 20.19 -8.93
N LEU A 221 21.61 19.80 -7.72
CA LEU A 221 22.41 18.87 -6.94
C LEU A 221 22.29 17.51 -7.61
N ASN A 222 23.42 16.98 -8.09
CA ASN A 222 23.49 15.58 -8.50
C ASN A 222 23.46 14.71 -7.24
N ILE A 223 22.30 14.64 -6.59
CA ILE A 223 22.07 13.76 -5.44
C ILE A 223 21.79 12.37 -6.00
N GLU A 224 22.79 11.77 -6.65
CA GLU A 224 22.78 10.32 -6.77
C GLU A 224 22.77 9.77 -5.33
N PRO A 225 21.83 8.89 -4.96
CA PRO A 225 21.98 8.14 -3.71
C PRO A 225 23.37 7.52 -3.77
N TYR A 226 24.21 7.77 -2.75
CA TYR A 226 25.62 7.37 -2.72
C TYR A 226 25.85 6.08 -3.52
N SER A 227 26.52 6.22 -4.67
CA SER A 227 26.59 5.15 -5.67
C SER A 227 27.28 3.90 -5.08
N PRO A 228 26.89 2.69 -5.51
CA PRO A 228 27.37 1.43 -4.98
C PRO A 228 28.89 1.27 -5.12
N LEU A 229 29.52 0.64 -4.14
CA LEU A 229 30.78 -0.08 -4.37
C LEU A 229 30.54 -1.12 -5.46
N GLY A 230 31.17 -0.92 -6.63
CA GLY A 230 31.23 -1.90 -7.71
C GLY A 230 30.10 -1.76 -8.72
N SER A 231 30.22 -0.78 -9.61
CA SER A 231 29.54 -0.75 -10.90
C SER A 231 30.12 -1.81 -11.84
N GLU A 232 29.82 -3.07 -11.56
CA GLU A 232 29.43 -3.97 -12.64
C GLU A 232 27.95 -4.19 -12.44
N ALA A 233 27.15 -3.54 -13.29
CA ALA A 233 25.87 -4.10 -13.66
C ALA A 233 26.20 -5.46 -14.30
N HIS A 234 26.38 -6.49 -13.47
CA HIS A 234 25.91 -7.78 -13.89
C HIS A 234 24.43 -7.55 -14.18
N PRO A 235 23.97 -7.84 -15.40
CA PRO A 235 22.56 -8.14 -15.56
C PRO A 235 22.22 -9.04 -14.37
N MET A 236 21.11 -8.81 -13.69
CA MET A 236 20.45 -9.98 -13.09
C MET A 236 20.51 -11.00 -14.21
N GLU A 237 21.32 -12.04 -14.04
CA GLU A 237 21.06 -13.25 -14.78
C GLU A 237 19.58 -13.44 -14.49
N GLU A 238 18.77 -13.28 -15.54
CA GLU A 238 17.57 -14.07 -15.62
C GLU A 238 18.07 -15.44 -15.21
N SER A 239 17.80 -15.84 -13.98
CA SER A 239 17.58 -17.23 -13.77
C SER A 239 16.39 -17.45 -14.69
N SER A 240 16.69 -17.82 -15.94
CA SER A 240 16.11 -19.01 -16.47
C SER A 240 16.26 -20.05 -15.36
N THR A 241 15.34 -20.00 -14.39
CA THR A 241 14.54 -21.18 -14.18
C THR A 241 14.17 -21.57 -15.59
N GLU A 242 14.96 -22.48 -16.14
CA GLU A 242 14.48 -23.35 -17.19
C GLU A 242 13.07 -23.62 -16.73
N ASP A 243 12.14 -22.99 -17.44
CA ASP A 243 10.75 -23.30 -17.32
C ASP A 243 10.78 -24.74 -17.78
N SER A 244 10.96 -25.64 -16.81
CA SER A 244 10.80 -27.05 -16.98
C SER A 244 9.31 -27.18 -17.20
N THR A 245 8.92 -26.77 -18.40
CA THR A 245 7.78 -27.14 -19.19
C THR A 245 7.95 -28.64 -19.47
N GLY A 246 8.15 -29.42 -18.42
CA GLY A 246 7.50 -30.69 -18.33
C GLY A 246 6.03 -30.36 -18.47
N GLU A 247 5.55 -30.49 -19.70
CA GLU A 247 4.14 -30.44 -20.07
C GLU A 247 3.42 -31.58 -19.33
N ASN A 248 3.31 -31.49 -18.01
CA ASN A 248 2.25 -32.14 -17.26
C ASN A 248 0.98 -31.36 -17.58
N ARG A 249 0.52 -31.48 -18.83
CA ARG A 249 -0.80 -31.02 -19.24
C ARG A 249 -1.78 -31.80 -18.37
N ILE A 250 -2.43 -31.09 -17.46
CA ILE A 250 -3.61 -31.62 -16.75
C ILE A 250 -4.58 -32.05 -17.85
N ALA A 251 -5.08 -33.28 -17.77
CA ALA A 251 -6.02 -33.75 -18.76
C ALA A 251 -7.28 -32.88 -18.74
N GLU A 252 -7.89 -32.69 -19.91
CA GLU A 252 -9.13 -31.93 -20.02
C GLU A 252 -10.21 -32.53 -19.10
N GLY A 253 -10.81 -31.70 -18.24
CA GLY A 253 -11.77 -32.13 -17.21
C GLY A 253 -11.19 -32.49 -15.84
N ASP A 254 -9.86 -32.52 -15.67
CA ASP A 254 -9.22 -32.76 -14.37
C ASP A 254 -9.04 -31.48 -13.53
N PHE A 255 -9.28 -30.30 -14.12
CA PHE A 255 -9.35 -29.03 -13.39
C PHE A 255 -10.80 -28.66 -13.03
N VAL A 256 -10.97 -28.05 -11.85
CA VAL A 256 -12.27 -27.56 -11.35
C VAL A 256 -12.08 -26.13 -10.88
N HIS A 257 -12.86 -25.20 -11.44
CA HIS A 257 -12.87 -23.83 -10.93
C HIS A 257 -13.58 -23.76 -9.58
N LEU A 258 -12.87 -23.20 -8.59
CA LEU A 258 -13.35 -23.03 -7.22
C LEU A 258 -13.57 -21.57 -6.82
N HIS A 259 -13.06 -20.63 -7.61
CA HIS A 259 -13.28 -19.20 -7.48
C HIS A 259 -13.81 -18.67 -8.81
N ASN A 260 -15.13 -18.51 -8.91
CA ASN A 260 -15.84 -18.07 -10.11
C ASN A 260 -17.06 -17.24 -9.71
N ARG A 261 -17.28 -16.15 -10.43
CA ARG A 261 -18.41 -15.26 -10.22
C ARG A 261 -19.50 -15.53 -11.23
N SER A 262 -20.73 -15.37 -10.77
CA SER A 262 -21.90 -15.35 -11.63
C SER A 262 -22.47 -13.94 -11.73
N ALA A 263 -23.48 -13.74 -12.57
CA ALA A 263 -24.21 -12.49 -12.69
C ALA A 263 -24.87 -12.00 -11.37
N PHE A 264 -24.86 -12.82 -10.31
CA PHE A 264 -25.26 -12.42 -8.96
C PHE A 264 -24.16 -11.67 -8.19
N SER A 265 -22.93 -11.65 -8.67
CA SER A 265 -21.96 -10.57 -8.41
C SER A 265 -22.36 -9.33 -9.21
N ILE A 266 -23.39 -8.64 -8.69
CA ILE A 266 -24.04 -7.49 -9.34
C ILE A 266 -23.01 -6.40 -9.68
N LEU A 267 -23.07 -5.88 -10.91
CA LEU A 267 -22.14 -4.88 -11.47
C LEU A 267 -20.68 -5.34 -11.63
N GLN A 268 -20.37 -6.62 -11.41
CA GLN A 268 -19.00 -7.14 -11.54
C GLN A 268 -18.90 -8.25 -12.59
N SER A 269 -19.87 -9.15 -12.66
CA SER A 269 -19.84 -10.31 -13.58
C SER A 269 -21.06 -10.37 -14.49
N THR A 270 -20.85 -10.88 -15.70
CA THR A 270 -21.90 -11.13 -16.72
C THR A 270 -22.24 -12.61 -16.86
N SER A 271 -21.57 -13.49 -16.11
CA SER A 271 -21.69 -14.95 -16.24
C SER A 271 -23.01 -15.49 -15.71
N HIS A 272 -23.96 -15.83 -16.57
CA HIS A 272 -25.17 -16.51 -16.11
C HIS A 272 -24.85 -17.91 -15.56
N VAL A 273 -25.47 -18.23 -14.43
CA VAL A 273 -25.25 -19.49 -13.70
C VAL A 273 -25.44 -20.75 -14.56
N LYS A 274 -26.45 -20.76 -15.44
CA LYS A 274 -26.71 -21.90 -16.33
C LYS A 274 -25.60 -22.09 -17.36
N ASP A 275 -25.08 -20.98 -17.88
CA ASP A 275 -24.05 -20.99 -18.92
C ASP A 275 -22.69 -21.39 -18.33
N LEU A 276 -22.39 -20.96 -17.09
CA LEU A 276 -21.23 -21.45 -16.33
C LEU A 276 -21.26 -22.97 -16.16
N VAL A 277 -22.41 -23.53 -15.75
CA VAL A 277 -22.57 -24.97 -15.58
C VAL A 277 -22.47 -25.70 -16.92
N SER A 278 -23.07 -25.16 -17.98
CA SER A 278 -22.95 -25.74 -19.33
C SER A 278 -21.50 -25.77 -19.79
N LYS A 279 -20.79 -24.65 -19.65
CA LYS A 279 -19.38 -24.56 -20.04
C LYS A 279 -18.50 -25.54 -19.26
N ALA A 280 -18.72 -25.66 -17.95
CA ALA A 280 -18.00 -26.65 -17.13
C ALA A 280 -18.25 -28.09 -17.63
N LYS A 281 -19.48 -28.40 -18.04
CA LYS A 281 -19.83 -29.69 -18.64
C LYS A 281 -19.11 -29.94 -19.95
N ASP A 282 -19.12 -28.94 -20.83
CA ASP A 282 -18.51 -29.02 -22.16
C ASP A 282 -16.99 -29.22 -22.04
N LEU A 283 -16.36 -28.65 -21.02
CA LEU A 283 -14.94 -28.84 -20.66
C LEU A 283 -14.66 -30.13 -19.87
N GLY A 284 -15.66 -31.01 -19.68
CA GLY A 284 -15.50 -32.28 -18.98
C GLY A 284 -15.29 -32.19 -17.47
N MET A 285 -15.51 -31.03 -16.84
CA MET A 285 -15.29 -30.82 -15.41
C MET A 285 -16.29 -31.61 -14.57
N LYS A 286 -15.79 -32.27 -13.51
CA LYS A 286 -16.63 -33.07 -12.59
C LYS A 286 -17.37 -32.22 -11.55
N ALA A 287 -16.89 -31.01 -11.32
CA ALA A 287 -17.43 -30.07 -10.35
C ALA A 287 -17.21 -28.63 -10.82
N ILE A 288 -17.91 -27.69 -10.21
CA ILE A 288 -17.67 -26.24 -10.33
C ILE A 288 -18.14 -25.56 -9.05
N ALA A 289 -17.53 -24.44 -8.69
CA ALA A 289 -18.02 -23.56 -7.63
C ALA A 289 -18.61 -22.24 -8.17
N VAL A 290 -19.49 -21.64 -7.38
CA VAL A 290 -19.88 -20.23 -7.50
C VAL A 290 -19.59 -19.54 -6.19
N THR A 291 -18.89 -18.41 -6.26
CA THR A 291 -18.39 -17.62 -5.13
C THR A 291 -18.70 -16.13 -5.37
N ASP A 292 -19.98 -15.79 -5.41
CA ASP A 292 -20.44 -14.42 -5.65
C ASP A 292 -20.09 -13.47 -4.48
N ASP A 293 -20.13 -12.17 -4.75
CA ASP A 293 -19.70 -11.12 -3.82
C ASP A 293 -20.66 -10.94 -2.63
N CYS A 294 -20.21 -11.41 -1.47
CA CYS A 294 -20.86 -11.32 -0.16
C CYS A 294 -22.29 -11.85 -0.12
N ASN A 295 -22.71 -12.59 -1.13
CA ASN A 295 -24.09 -13.01 -1.30
C ASN A 295 -24.20 -14.46 -1.77
N MET A 296 -25.40 -15.01 -1.59
CA MET A 296 -25.76 -16.38 -1.96
C MET A 296 -26.98 -16.38 -2.90
N TYR A 297 -27.23 -15.28 -3.60
CA TYR A 297 -28.47 -15.06 -4.36
C TYR A 297 -28.66 -16.13 -5.45
N GLY A 298 -27.57 -16.52 -6.11
CA GLY A 298 -27.55 -17.52 -7.17
C GLY A 298 -27.59 -18.98 -6.70
N ALA A 299 -27.41 -19.26 -5.40
CA ALA A 299 -27.11 -20.61 -4.92
C ALA A 299 -28.17 -21.66 -5.30
N TYR A 300 -29.46 -21.30 -5.21
CA TYR A 300 -30.55 -22.20 -5.60
C TYR A 300 -30.54 -22.50 -7.10
N GLN A 301 -30.44 -21.46 -7.93
CA GLN A 301 -30.41 -21.62 -9.39
C GLN A 301 -29.19 -22.44 -9.83
N PHE A 302 -28.05 -22.22 -9.18
CA PHE A 302 -26.79 -22.90 -9.43
C PHE A 302 -26.84 -24.38 -9.10
N THR A 303 -27.25 -24.70 -7.88
CA THR A 303 -27.35 -26.11 -7.45
C THR A 303 -28.36 -26.89 -8.29
N ALA A 304 -29.47 -26.25 -8.69
CA ALA A 304 -30.45 -26.85 -9.60
C ALA A 304 -29.88 -27.11 -11.00
N ALA A 305 -29.19 -26.13 -11.59
CA ALA A 305 -28.57 -26.26 -12.90
C ALA A 305 -27.47 -27.34 -12.91
N ALA A 306 -26.57 -27.31 -11.92
CA ALA A 306 -25.49 -28.29 -11.78
C ALA A 306 -26.04 -29.72 -11.63
N LYS A 307 -27.09 -29.89 -10.81
CA LYS A 307 -27.77 -31.19 -10.65
C LYS A 307 -28.36 -31.70 -11.97
N ALA A 308 -29.01 -30.83 -12.74
CA ALA A 308 -29.57 -31.20 -14.05
C ALA A 308 -28.46 -31.55 -15.07
N ALA A 309 -27.31 -30.90 -14.98
CA ALA A 309 -26.15 -31.16 -15.84
C ALA A 309 -25.37 -32.42 -15.46
N GLY A 310 -25.53 -32.94 -14.23
CA GLY A 310 -24.77 -34.06 -13.69
C GLY A 310 -23.41 -33.68 -13.10
N ILE A 311 -23.24 -32.40 -12.73
CA ILE A 311 -21.99 -31.84 -12.20
C ILE A 311 -22.14 -31.59 -10.69
N LYS A 312 -21.08 -31.85 -9.92
CA LYS A 312 -21.07 -31.51 -8.49
C LYS A 312 -21.00 -29.99 -8.31
N SER A 313 -22.04 -29.42 -7.69
CA SER A 313 -22.04 -28.01 -7.29
C SER A 313 -21.30 -27.82 -5.97
N ILE A 314 -20.45 -26.80 -5.92
CA ILE A 314 -19.77 -26.33 -4.71
C ILE A 314 -20.26 -24.91 -4.45
N VAL A 315 -21.03 -24.71 -3.38
CA VAL A 315 -21.58 -23.39 -3.07
C VAL A 315 -20.60 -22.64 -2.18
N GLY A 316 -20.19 -21.46 -2.61
CA GLY A 316 -19.33 -20.56 -1.86
C GLY A 316 -19.78 -19.12 -1.92
N CYS A 317 -18.97 -18.24 -1.35
CA CYS A 317 -19.18 -16.80 -1.29
C CYS A 317 -17.82 -16.12 -1.06
N GLN A 318 -17.56 -15.01 -1.76
CA GLN A 318 -16.41 -14.16 -1.45
C GLN A 318 -16.86 -13.06 -0.49
N ILE A 319 -16.36 -13.07 0.75
CA ILE A 319 -16.76 -12.14 1.78
C ILE A 319 -15.65 -11.13 2.06
N ASN A 320 -16.01 -9.86 2.23
CA ASN A 320 -15.07 -8.85 2.72
C ASN A 320 -14.88 -8.97 4.24
N VAL A 321 -13.66 -9.20 4.69
CA VAL A 321 -13.29 -9.31 6.11
C VAL A 321 -12.49 -8.07 6.52
N CYS A 322 -13.08 -7.24 7.37
CA CYS A 322 -12.50 -6.00 7.89
C CYS A 322 -12.06 -6.14 9.36
N ARG A 323 -11.42 -5.11 9.92
CA ARG A 323 -10.97 -5.12 11.32
C ARG A 323 -12.14 -5.14 12.30
N ASP A 324 -13.13 -4.28 12.06
CA ASP A 324 -14.34 -4.16 12.87
C ASP A 324 -15.52 -3.80 11.95
N HIS A 325 -16.45 -4.74 11.80
CA HIS A 325 -17.61 -4.58 10.93
C HIS A 325 -18.62 -3.55 11.46
N THR A 326 -18.59 -3.25 12.75
CA THR A 326 -19.48 -2.26 13.39
C THR A 326 -18.97 -0.84 13.22
N ASN A 327 -17.65 -0.66 12.97
CA ASN A 327 -17.07 0.64 12.73
C ASN A 327 -17.43 1.15 11.31
N LYS A 328 -18.10 2.31 11.28
CA LYS A 328 -18.50 3.05 10.06
C LYS A 328 -17.94 4.48 10.03
N LYS A 329 -17.04 4.81 10.96
CA LYS A 329 -16.39 6.13 11.04
C LYS A 329 -15.14 6.18 10.16
N GLU A 330 -14.42 5.07 10.10
CA GLU A 330 -13.22 4.92 9.29
C GLU A 330 -13.50 3.97 8.13
N LYS A 331 -12.98 4.31 6.94
CA LYS A 331 -13.17 3.48 5.77
C LYS A 331 -12.23 2.27 5.82
N ASP A 332 -12.83 1.11 6.03
CA ASP A 332 -12.17 -0.19 5.95
C ASP A 332 -13.09 -1.11 5.13
N ASN A 333 -12.82 -1.30 3.84
CA ASN A 333 -13.68 -2.17 3.03
C ASN A 333 -13.43 -3.67 3.27
N GLY A 334 -12.43 -4.03 4.07
CA GLY A 334 -12.00 -5.40 4.29
C GLY A 334 -11.25 -6.02 3.11
N HIS A 335 -10.73 -7.22 3.36
CA HIS A 335 -10.05 -8.06 2.38
C HIS A 335 -10.99 -9.14 1.84
N GLN A 336 -10.84 -9.51 0.58
CA GLN A 336 -11.71 -10.47 -0.10
C GLN A 336 -11.29 -11.91 0.22
N ILE A 337 -12.07 -12.58 1.05
CA ILE A 337 -11.83 -13.96 1.47
C ILE A 337 -12.85 -14.90 0.85
N VAL A 338 -12.38 -15.96 0.19
CA VAL A 338 -13.24 -16.93 -0.48
C VAL A 338 -13.58 -18.06 0.49
N LEU A 339 -14.88 -18.29 0.70
CA LEU A 339 -15.38 -19.32 1.58
C LEU A 339 -16.21 -20.34 0.79
N LEU A 340 -15.95 -21.64 0.97
CA LEU A 340 -16.68 -22.73 0.33
C LEU A 340 -17.36 -23.61 1.38
N ALA A 341 -18.63 -23.97 1.17
CA ALA A 341 -19.35 -24.87 2.06
C ALA A 341 -18.94 -26.34 1.84
N LYS A 342 -18.41 -27.00 2.87
CA LYS A 342 -18.08 -28.44 2.84
C LYS A 342 -19.32 -29.32 2.76
N ASN A 343 -20.41 -28.85 3.37
CA ASN A 343 -21.66 -29.58 3.52
C ASN A 343 -22.83 -28.61 3.83
N LYS A 344 -24.02 -29.17 4.10
CA LYS A 344 -25.24 -28.39 4.39
C LYS A 344 -25.09 -27.46 5.60
N ARG A 345 -24.34 -27.84 6.64
CA ARG A 345 -24.11 -26.96 7.80
C ARG A 345 -23.23 -25.78 7.38
N GLY A 346 -22.17 -26.03 6.61
CA GLY A 346 -21.35 -24.99 5.99
C GLY A 346 -22.17 -24.00 5.14
N TYR A 347 -23.13 -24.49 4.35
CA TYR A 347 -24.05 -23.63 3.60
C TYR A 347 -24.85 -22.69 4.53
N HIS A 348 -25.36 -23.21 5.66
CA HIS A 348 -26.06 -22.37 6.63
C HIS A 348 -25.13 -21.37 7.33
N ASN A 349 -23.86 -21.71 7.53
CA ASN A 349 -22.86 -20.80 8.05
C ASN A 349 -22.56 -19.66 7.06
N LEU A 350 -22.36 -19.97 5.78
CA LEU A 350 -22.23 -18.96 4.72
C LEU A 350 -23.45 -18.02 4.66
N ALA A 351 -24.66 -18.58 4.74
CA ALA A 351 -25.89 -17.77 4.73
C ALA A 351 -25.95 -16.80 5.92
N LYS A 352 -25.51 -17.23 7.12
CA LYS A 352 -25.44 -16.35 8.30
C LYS A 352 -24.38 -15.26 8.14
N LEU A 353 -23.19 -15.61 7.64
CA LEU A 353 -22.12 -14.64 7.38
C LEU A 353 -22.56 -13.60 6.35
N SER A 354 -23.12 -14.03 5.22
CA SER A 354 -23.68 -13.12 4.20
C SER A 354 -24.77 -12.22 4.77
N THR A 355 -25.68 -12.76 5.61
CA THR A 355 -26.71 -11.96 6.26
C THR A 355 -26.11 -10.91 7.20
N ALA A 356 -25.20 -11.30 8.08
CA ALA A 356 -24.53 -10.39 9.01
C ALA A 356 -23.75 -9.29 8.27
N ALA A 357 -23.11 -9.64 7.15
CA ALA A 357 -22.38 -8.69 6.32
C ALA A 357 -23.27 -7.55 5.78
N TYR A 358 -24.52 -7.87 5.44
CA TYR A 358 -25.50 -6.89 4.95
C TYR A 358 -26.27 -6.17 6.07
N VAL A 359 -26.67 -6.88 7.12
CA VAL A 359 -27.53 -6.32 8.17
C VAL A 359 -26.72 -5.48 9.15
N ASP A 360 -25.61 -6.02 9.64
CA ASP A 360 -24.83 -5.39 10.70
C ASP A 360 -23.61 -4.65 10.11
N GLY A 361 -22.89 -5.29 9.19
CA GLY A 361 -21.59 -4.83 8.70
C GLY A 361 -21.58 -3.91 7.48
N PHE A 362 -22.75 -3.66 6.87
CA PHE A 362 -22.81 -2.89 5.64
C PHE A 362 -22.36 -1.44 5.86
N TYR A 363 -21.38 -1.02 5.07
CA TYR A 363 -20.88 0.35 4.99
C TYR A 363 -20.88 0.82 3.53
N TYR A 364 -19.74 0.81 2.84
CA TYR A 364 -19.71 0.94 1.37
C TYR A 364 -19.95 -0.39 0.68
N VAL A 365 -19.47 -1.46 1.30
CA VAL A 365 -19.67 -2.85 0.90
C VAL A 365 -20.17 -3.66 2.10
N PRO A 366 -20.87 -4.79 1.90
CA PRO A 366 -21.13 -5.74 2.97
C PRO A 366 -19.82 -6.34 3.49
N ARG A 367 -19.63 -6.36 4.81
CA ARG A 367 -18.38 -6.80 5.47
C ARG A 367 -18.68 -7.56 6.74
N ILE A 368 -17.80 -8.50 7.10
CA ILE A 368 -17.74 -9.10 8.44
C ILE A 368 -16.39 -8.76 9.07
N ASP A 369 -16.19 -9.13 10.33
CA ASP A 369 -14.86 -9.18 10.95
C ASP A 369 -14.42 -10.62 11.22
N LYS A 370 -13.18 -10.78 11.69
CA LYS A 370 -12.62 -12.09 12.05
C LYS A 370 -13.39 -12.76 13.20
N GLU A 371 -13.98 -12.01 14.12
CA GLU A 371 -14.79 -12.58 15.21
C GLU A 371 -16.05 -13.27 14.68
N LEU A 372 -16.78 -12.62 13.78
CA LEU A 372 -17.93 -13.21 13.09
C LEU A 372 -17.53 -14.41 12.24
N LEU A 373 -16.39 -14.33 11.54
CA LEU A 373 -15.86 -15.44 10.77
C LEU A 373 -15.60 -16.66 11.66
N LEU A 374 -14.93 -16.46 12.81
CA LEU A 374 -14.66 -17.54 13.78
C LEU A 374 -15.94 -18.13 14.37
N LYS A 375 -16.95 -17.30 14.64
CA LYS A 375 -18.26 -17.76 15.15
C LYS A 375 -18.95 -18.75 14.21
N TYR A 376 -18.72 -18.66 12.90
CA TYR A 376 -19.36 -19.50 11.88
C TYR A 376 -18.35 -20.32 11.06
N LYS A 377 -17.13 -20.55 11.58
CA LYS A 377 -16.02 -21.18 10.83
C LYS A 377 -16.23 -22.65 10.47
N GLU A 378 -17.01 -23.37 11.28
CA GLU A 378 -17.17 -24.82 11.13
C GLU A 378 -17.75 -25.19 9.75
N ASP A 379 -17.29 -26.32 9.19
CA ASP A 379 -17.75 -26.83 7.90
C ASP A 379 -17.48 -25.91 6.68
N LEU A 380 -16.53 -24.98 6.78
CA LEU A 380 -16.07 -24.11 5.69
C LEU A 380 -14.65 -24.46 5.24
N VAL A 381 -14.38 -24.29 3.94
CA VAL A 381 -13.02 -24.17 3.38
C VAL A 381 -12.75 -22.69 3.09
N VAL A 382 -11.53 -22.25 3.34
CA VAL A 382 -11.09 -20.86 3.14
C VAL A 382 -9.95 -20.83 2.15
N LEU A 383 -10.05 -19.95 1.15
CA LEU A 383 -8.94 -19.63 0.26
C LEU A 383 -8.39 -18.26 0.64
N SER A 384 -7.08 -18.07 0.52
CA SER A 384 -6.42 -16.79 0.81
C SER A 384 -6.93 -15.64 -0.06
N GLY A 385 -7.61 -15.93 -1.17
CA GLY A 385 -8.00 -14.96 -2.19
C GLY A 385 -6.85 -14.63 -3.14
N GLY A 386 -7.17 -13.93 -4.23
CA GLY A 386 -6.20 -13.32 -5.14
C GLY A 386 -5.54 -12.08 -4.53
N LEU A 387 -5.13 -11.11 -5.37
CA LEU A 387 -4.43 -9.89 -4.92
C LEU A 387 -5.16 -9.07 -3.85
N PHE A 388 -6.49 -9.16 -3.79
CA PHE A 388 -7.33 -8.47 -2.82
C PHE A 388 -7.63 -9.27 -1.55
N GLY A 389 -7.16 -10.52 -1.48
CA GLY A 389 -7.17 -11.34 -0.28
C GLY A 389 -6.22 -10.79 0.78
N GLU A 390 -6.44 -11.13 2.05
CA GLU A 390 -5.70 -10.51 3.16
C GLU A 390 -4.20 -10.80 3.08
N VAL A 391 -3.82 -12.06 2.85
CA VAL A 391 -2.41 -12.46 2.81
C VAL A 391 -1.68 -11.82 1.63
N PRO A 392 -2.15 -11.92 0.36
CA PRO A 392 -1.47 -11.29 -0.78
C PRO A 392 -1.48 -9.75 -0.68
N PHE A 393 -2.58 -9.15 -0.20
CA PHE A 393 -2.66 -7.71 -0.03
C PHE A 393 -1.62 -7.21 0.98
N LEU A 394 -1.56 -7.80 2.18
CA LEU A 394 -0.58 -7.41 3.19
C LEU A 394 0.84 -7.61 2.69
N LEU A 395 1.10 -8.68 1.94
CA LEU A 395 2.42 -8.97 1.41
C LEU A 395 2.90 -7.86 0.46
N LEU A 396 2.01 -7.42 -0.43
CA LEU A 396 2.33 -6.41 -1.44
C LEU A 396 2.35 -4.99 -0.89
N ASN A 397 1.55 -4.69 0.14
CA ASN A 397 1.28 -3.31 0.58
C ASN A 397 1.76 -2.96 1.99
N VAL A 398 2.13 -3.95 2.81
CA VAL A 398 2.49 -3.73 4.23
C VAL A 398 3.82 -4.39 4.58
N GLY A 399 4.03 -5.63 4.15
CA GLY A 399 5.27 -6.36 4.34
C GLY A 399 5.07 -7.84 4.65
N GLU A 400 6.14 -8.60 4.49
CA GLU A 400 6.14 -10.06 4.66
C GLU A 400 5.73 -10.49 6.07
N LYS A 401 6.19 -9.78 7.11
CA LYS A 401 5.92 -10.15 8.50
C LYS A 401 4.41 -10.15 8.79
N GLN A 402 3.71 -9.07 8.47
CA GLN A 402 2.27 -8.93 8.71
C GLN A 402 1.46 -9.91 7.88
N ALA A 403 1.90 -10.17 6.64
CA ALA A 403 1.27 -11.17 5.78
C ALA A 403 1.48 -12.60 6.29
N GLU A 404 2.66 -12.94 6.81
CA GLU A 404 2.96 -14.24 7.41
C GLU A 404 2.17 -14.44 8.70
N GLU A 405 2.05 -13.41 9.55
CA GLU A 405 1.19 -13.43 10.74
C GLU A 405 -0.28 -13.71 10.37
N SER A 406 -0.78 -13.08 9.30
CA SER A 406 -2.14 -13.33 8.81
C SER A 406 -2.31 -14.75 8.26
N LEU A 407 -1.35 -15.25 7.46
CA LEU A 407 -1.33 -16.63 6.98
C LEU A 407 -1.39 -17.64 8.13
N LEU A 408 -0.55 -17.44 9.14
CA LEU A 408 -0.49 -18.32 10.32
C LEU A 408 -1.79 -18.25 11.11
N TRP A 409 -2.42 -17.07 11.21
CA TRP A 409 -3.74 -16.93 11.84
C TRP A 409 -4.80 -17.78 11.10
N TYR A 410 -4.90 -17.70 9.76
CA TYR A 410 -5.85 -18.54 9.02
C TYR A 410 -5.52 -20.03 9.16
N LYS A 411 -4.23 -20.40 9.09
CA LYS A 411 -3.78 -21.78 9.30
C LYS A 411 -4.17 -22.31 10.69
N GLU A 412 -3.96 -21.52 11.74
CA GLU A 412 -4.31 -21.91 13.11
C GLU A 412 -5.81 -22.16 13.27
N HIS A 413 -6.66 -21.31 12.68
CA HIS A 413 -8.09 -21.34 12.92
C HIS A 413 -8.87 -22.30 12.02
N PHE A 414 -8.38 -22.55 10.80
CA PHE A 414 -9.01 -23.41 9.79
C PHE A 414 -8.23 -24.69 9.47
N GLY A 415 -6.96 -24.80 9.87
CA GLY A 415 -6.15 -26.01 9.70
C GLY A 415 -6.09 -26.48 8.25
N GLU A 416 -6.43 -27.75 8.02
CA GLU A 416 -6.44 -28.40 6.70
C GLU A 416 -7.46 -27.82 5.71
N ASP A 417 -8.40 -27.00 6.20
CA ASP A 417 -9.42 -26.34 5.40
C ASP A 417 -8.97 -24.95 4.90
N PHE A 418 -7.73 -24.53 5.17
CA PHE A 418 -7.14 -23.31 4.61
C PHE A 418 -6.18 -23.61 3.45
N TYR A 419 -6.36 -22.87 2.35
CA TYR A 419 -5.57 -23.01 1.13
C TYR A 419 -5.02 -21.64 0.70
N LEU A 420 -3.77 -21.63 0.22
CA LEU A 420 -3.22 -20.48 -0.48
C LEU A 420 -3.64 -20.55 -1.95
N GLU A 421 -4.30 -19.50 -2.40
CA GLU A 421 -4.81 -19.36 -3.75
C GLU A 421 -3.76 -18.72 -4.66
N ILE A 422 -3.55 -19.32 -5.82
CA ILE A 422 -2.59 -18.90 -6.83
C ILE A 422 -3.37 -18.53 -8.10
N CYS A 423 -3.35 -17.24 -8.45
CA CYS A 423 -3.90 -16.68 -9.69
C CYS A 423 -2.75 -16.21 -10.60
N ARG A 424 -2.89 -16.38 -11.92
CA ARG A 424 -1.84 -16.01 -12.90
C ARG A 424 -2.46 -15.41 -14.16
N HIS A 425 -2.72 -14.12 -14.12
CA HIS A 425 -3.22 -13.30 -15.22
C HIS A 425 -2.12 -12.52 -15.95
N GLY A 426 -0.85 -12.68 -15.53
CA GLY A 426 0.31 -11.97 -16.09
C GLY A 426 0.55 -10.60 -15.47
N LEU A 427 0.06 -10.38 -14.25
CA LEU A 427 0.32 -9.16 -13.48
C LEU A 427 1.61 -9.33 -12.67
N LYS A 428 2.44 -8.28 -12.62
CA LYS A 428 3.70 -8.31 -11.84
C LYS A 428 3.45 -8.54 -10.36
N GLU A 429 2.37 -7.98 -9.83
CA GLU A 429 1.92 -8.16 -8.45
C GLU A 429 1.66 -9.63 -8.14
N GLU A 430 1.08 -10.38 -9.08
CA GLU A 430 0.85 -11.82 -8.94
C GLU A 430 2.15 -12.60 -9.01
N GLU A 431 3.09 -12.23 -9.88
CA GLU A 431 4.40 -12.89 -9.94
C GLU A 431 5.13 -12.78 -8.60
N VAL A 432 5.17 -11.56 -8.02
CA VAL A 432 5.78 -11.30 -6.71
C VAL A 432 5.05 -12.06 -5.61
N ALA A 433 3.72 -11.91 -5.52
CA ALA A 433 2.94 -12.57 -4.48
C ALA A 433 3.03 -14.10 -4.59
N ASN A 434 2.84 -14.68 -5.79
CA ASN A 434 2.85 -16.12 -6.00
C ASN A 434 4.19 -16.75 -5.65
N LYS A 435 5.32 -16.09 -5.95
CA LYS A 435 6.64 -16.60 -5.57
C LYS A 435 6.71 -16.86 -4.06
N ILE A 436 6.34 -15.86 -3.27
CA ILE A 436 6.38 -15.93 -1.80
C ILE A 436 5.30 -16.89 -1.27
N LEU A 437 4.08 -16.88 -1.81
CA LEU A 437 3.02 -17.81 -1.42
C LEU A 437 3.40 -19.28 -1.67
N ILE A 438 4.11 -19.57 -2.76
CA ILE A 438 4.61 -20.92 -3.05
C ILE A 438 5.71 -21.32 -2.06
N GLU A 439 6.61 -20.41 -1.72
CA GLU A 439 7.63 -20.64 -0.69
C GLU A 439 6.98 -20.89 0.69
N TRP A 440 6.01 -20.06 1.07
CA TRP A 440 5.25 -20.18 2.32
C TRP A 440 4.38 -21.41 2.40
N SER A 441 3.81 -21.86 1.28
CA SER A 441 3.12 -23.14 1.22
C SER A 441 4.01 -24.29 1.69
N ARG A 442 5.27 -24.31 1.24
CA ARG A 442 6.26 -25.33 1.65
C ARG A 442 6.71 -25.11 3.09
N LYS A 443 7.07 -23.88 3.45
CA LYS A 443 7.56 -23.50 4.79
C LYS A 443 6.54 -23.79 5.89
N HIS A 444 5.27 -23.49 5.64
CA HIS A 444 4.19 -23.60 6.60
C HIS A 444 3.25 -24.77 6.30
N GLU A 445 3.58 -25.66 5.36
CA GLU A 445 2.75 -26.83 5.04
C GLU A 445 1.27 -26.48 4.75
N VAL A 446 1.03 -25.35 4.09
CA VAL A 446 -0.32 -24.93 3.65
C VAL A 446 -0.49 -25.31 2.19
N LYS A 447 -1.61 -25.95 1.84
CA LYS A 447 -1.86 -26.44 0.48
C LYS A 447 -2.08 -25.28 -0.49
N LEU A 448 -1.54 -25.43 -1.70
CA LEU A 448 -1.82 -24.51 -2.81
C LEU A 448 -3.08 -24.94 -3.55
N ILE A 449 -3.77 -23.96 -4.12
CA ILE A 449 -4.82 -24.18 -5.11
C ILE A 449 -4.67 -23.19 -6.26
N ALA A 450 -4.82 -23.69 -7.49
CA ALA A 450 -4.86 -22.83 -8.67
C ALA A 450 -6.29 -22.30 -8.87
N ALA A 451 -6.41 -21.01 -9.11
CA ALA A 451 -7.66 -20.32 -9.38
C ALA A 451 -7.48 -19.25 -10.46
N ASN A 452 -8.60 -18.70 -10.93
CA ASN A 452 -8.64 -17.72 -12.02
C ASN A 452 -9.59 -16.55 -11.73
N ASP A 453 -10.30 -16.53 -10.58
CA ASP A 453 -11.34 -15.54 -10.24
C ASP A 453 -12.16 -15.07 -11.47
N SER A 454 -12.88 -15.99 -12.13
CA SER A 454 -13.45 -15.67 -13.45
C SER A 454 -14.70 -14.79 -13.36
N TYR A 455 -14.74 -13.70 -14.13
CA TYR A 455 -15.87 -12.75 -14.19
C TYR A 455 -16.80 -12.96 -15.41
N TYR A 456 -16.33 -13.70 -16.41
CA TYR A 456 -17.01 -14.00 -17.68
C TYR A 456 -16.70 -15.45 -18.09
N ILE A 457 -17.43 -15.99 -19.07
CA ILE A 457 -17.42 -17.43 -19.39
C ILE A 457 -16.33 -17.78 -20.41
N ASN A 458 -16.19 -16.97 -21.45
CA ASN A 458 -15.20 -17.16 -22.51
C ASN A 458 -14.31 -15.93 -22.63
N GLN A 459 -13.10 -16.12 -23.13
CA GLN A 459 -12.19 -15.01 -23.41
C GLN A 459 -12.79 -13.96 -24.37
N SER A 460 -13.68 -14.36 -25.29
CA SER A 460 -14.38 -13.47 -26.21
C SER A 460 -15.40 -12.54 -25.55
N ASP A 461 -15.71 -12.77 -24.27
CA ASP A 461 -16.71 -12.02 -23.53
C ASP A 461 -16.11 -10.83 -22.75
N ALA A 462 -14.77 -10.71 -22.75
CA ALA A 462 -13.99 -9.57 -22.23
C ALA A 462 -13.95 -8.42 -23.25
#